data_AF-A0A2K3KQV3-F1
#
_entry.id   AF-A0A2K3KQV3-F1
#
_cell.length_a   1.000
_cell.length_b   1.000
_cell.length_c   1.000
_cell.angle_alpha   90.00
_cell.angle_beta   90.00
_cell.angle_gamma   90.00
#
_symmetry.space_group_name_H-M   'P 1'
#
loop_
_entity.id
_entity.type
_entity.pdbx_description
1 polymer ?
#
loop_
_entity_poly.entity_id
_entity_poly.type
_entity_poly.pdbx_seq_one_letter_code
_entity_poly.pdbx_strand_id
1 'polypeptide(L)'
;MSRLCRLDIKGNGLTAVGLVAILDKCPLLEYLDIRDCYSLSLTLSESLKKRCIEQIKDLRLPVMNNYEDFDYLDFDNDFYDPYD
;
A
#
# COMPACT_ATOMS: atom_id res chain seq x y z
N MET A 1 21.37 7.79 -0.62
CA MET A 1 20.23 7.13 0.05
C MET A 1 19.16 8.17 0.31
N SER A 2 17.93 7.95 -0.14
CA SER A 2 16.85 8.91 0.11
C SER A 2 16.45 8.84 1.59
N ARG A 3 16.11 9.99 2.18
CA ARG A 3 15.55 10.09 3.54
C ARG A 3 14.02 10.13 3.52
N LEU A 4 13.44 9.59 2.45
CA LEU A 4 12.00 9.67 2.21
C LEU A 4 11.31 8.61 3.07
N CYS A 5 10.59 9.05 4.10
CA CYS A 5 9.85 8.16 5.00
C CYS A 5 8.34 8.16 4.74
N ARG A 6 7.85 9.15 3.98
CA ARG A 6 6.42 9.31 3.72
C ARG A 6 6.19 9.77 2.29
N LEU A 7 5.34 9.05 1.57
CA LEU A 7 4.97 9.36 0.20
C LEU A 7 3.45 9.26 0.02
N ASP A 8 2.86 10.31 -0.52
CA ASP A 8 1.42 10.39 -0.81
C ASP A 8 1.26 10.80 -2.28
N ILE A 9 0.81 9.85 -3.10
CA ILE A 9 0.64 10.00 -4.55
C ILE A 9 -0.72 9.40 -4.92
N LYS A 10 -1.78 10.19 -4.77
CA LYS A 10 -3.14 9.80 -5.14
C LYS A 10 -3.46 10.15 -6.60
N GLY A 11 -4.31 9.35 -7.24
CA GLY A 11 -4.91 9.71 -8.55
C GLY A 11 -3.90 9.90 -9.69
N ASN A 12 -2.70 9.33 -9.56
CA ASN A 12 -1.64 9.45 -10.56
C ASN A 12 -1.56 8.20 -11.43
N GLY A 13 -0.91 8.34 -12.59
CA GLY A 13 -0.58 7.23 -13.49
C GLY A 13 0.58 6.37 -12.99
N LEU A 14 0.62 6.05 -11.68
CA LEU A 14 1.66 5.21 -11.11
C LEU A 14 1.56 3.80 -11.69
N THR A 15 2.68 3.28 -12.18
CA THR A 15 2.79 1.93 -12.75
C THR A 15 3.49 0.99 -11.77
N ALA A 16 3.33 -0.33 -11.96
CA ALA A 16 4.04 -1.34 -11.17
C ALA A 16 5.57 -1.12 -11.18
N VAL A 17 6.13 -0.73 -12.33
CA VAL A 17 7.55 -0.40 -12.48
C VAL A 17 7.94 0.82 -11.64
N GLY A 18 7.10 1.86 -11.63
CA GLY A 18 7.30 3.04 -10.79
C GLY A 18 7.26 2.70 -9.31
N LEU A 19 6.33 1.84 -8.89
CA LEU A 19 6.25 1.37 -7.50
C LEU A 19 7.48 0.57 -7.08
N VAL A 20 7.98 -0.34 -7.91
CA VAL A 20 9.26 -1.06 -7.67
C VAL A 20 10.40 -0.06 -7.49
N ALA A 21 10.51 0.93 -8.37
CA ALA A 21 11.57 1.93 -8.28
C ALA A 21 11.50 2.74 -6.98
N ILE A 22 10.30 3.05 -6.48
CA ILE A 22 10.11 3.71 -5.18
C ILE A 22 10.63 2.82 -4.06
N LEU A 23 10.20 1.55 -4.02
CA LEU A 23 10.63 0.59 -2.99
C LEU A 23 12.15 0.35 -3.01
N ASP A 24 12.76 0.29 -4.19
CA ASP A 24 14.21 0.08 -4.34
C ASP A 24 15.03 1.32 -3.95
N LYS A 25 14.54 2.52 -4.23
CA LYS A 25 15.28 3.77 -4.00
C LYS A 25 15.00 4.40 -2.64
N CYS A 26 13.90 4.02 -1.98
CA CYS A 26 13.47 4.55 -0.70
C CYS A 26 13.33 3.45 0.35
N PRO A 27 14.45 2.89 0.85
CA PRO A 27 14.42 1.79 1.83
C PRO A 27 13.92 2.21 3.23
N LEU A 28 13.78 3.52 3.48
CA LEU A 28 13.28 4.07 4.74
C LEU A 28 11.80 4.49 4.64
N LEU A 29 11.12 4.15 3.55
CA LEU A 29 9.73 4.54 3.34
C LEU A 29 8.83 3.76 4.30
N GLU A 30 8.18 4.46 5.20
CA GLU A 30 7.29 3.87 6.21
C GLU A 30 5.81 4.08 5.86
N TYR A 31 5.50 5.12 5.10
CA TYR A 31 4.14 5.47 4.70
C TYR A 31 4.05 5.60 3.17
N LEU A 32 3.08 4.90 2.57
CA LEU A 32 2.78 5.00 1.15
C LEU A 32 1.26 5.04 0.94
N ASP A 33 0.75 6.16 0.41
CA ASP A 33 -0.65 6.29 -0.01
C ASP A 33 -0.72 6.42 -1.53
N ILE A 34 -1.28 5.40 -2.18
CA ILE A 34 -1.42 5.29 -3.64
C ILE A 34 -2.89 5.04 -4.02
N ARG A 35 -3.82 5.51 -3.19
CA ARG A 35 -5.25 5.48 -3.50
C ARG A 35 -5.54 6.20 -4.81
N ASP A 36 -6.61 5.79 -5.48
CA ASP A 36 -7.03 6.32 -6.79
C ASP A 36 -6.01 6.13 -7.94
N CYS A 37 -4.91 5.39 -7.72
CA CYS A 37 -4.03 4.93 -8.80
C CYS A 37 -4.64 3.70 -9.49
N TYR A 38 -5.73 3.89 -10.25
CA TYR A 38 -6.51 2.79 -10.84
C TYR A 38 -5.70 1.94 -11.84
N SER A 39 -4.79 2.56 -12.59
CA SER A 39 -3.88 1.85 -13.51
C SER A 39 -2.98 0.85 -12.77
N LEU A 40 -2.63 1.18 -11.52
CA LEU A 40 -1.84 0.31 -10.67
C LEU A 40 -2.65 -0.89 -10.20
N SER A 41 -3.92 -0.69 -9.81
CA SER A 41 -4.76 -1.78 -9.30
C SER A 41 -4.91 -2.94 -10.29
N LEU A 42 -5.01 -2.64 -11.59
CA LEU A 42 -5.10 -3.66 -12.65
C LEU A 42 -3.77 -4.38 -12.93
N THR A 43 -2.64 -3.80 -12.53
CA THR A 43 -1.29 -4.28 -12.88
C THR A 43 -0.48 -4.74 -11.65
N LEU A 44 -1.06 -4.64 -10.46
CA LEU A 44 -0.39 -4.97 -9.20
C LEU A 44 -0.35 -6.50 -9.02
N SER A 45 0.84 -7.09 -9.13
CA SER A 45 1.02 -8.52 -8.84
C SER A 45 0.95 -8.80 -7.33
N GLU A 46 0.52 -10.01 -6.95
CA GLU A 46 0.50 -10.45 -5.55
C GLU A 46 1.89 -10.36 -4.88
N SER A 47 2.94 -10.68 -5.63
CA SER A 47 4.33 -10.55 -5.16
C SER A 47 4.71 -9.11 -4.82
N LEU A 48 4.23 -8.13 -5.61
CA LEU A 48 4.49 -6.72 -5.37
C LEU A 48 3.65 -6.21 -4.19
N LYS A 49 2.39 -6.64 -4.08
CA LYS A 49 1.54 -6.40 -2.90
C LYS A 49 2.24 -6.86 -1.63
N LYS A 50 2.66 -8.13 -1.58
CA LYS A 50 3.37 -8.71 -0.44
C LYS A 50 4.61 -7.93 -0.07
N ARG A 51 5.44 -7.57 -1.07
CA ARG A 51 6.62 -6.75 -0.84
C ARG A 51 6.29 -5.37 -0.25
N CYS A 52 5.20 -4.74 -0.68
CA CYS A 52 4.77 -3.46 -0.11
C CYS A 52 4.38 -3.63 1.37
N ILE A 53 3.63 -4.69 1.70
CA ILE A 53 3.20 -4.99 3.08
C ILE A 53 4.42 -5.28 3.98
N GLU A 54 5.42 -6.01 3.47
CA GLU A 54 6.63 -6.33 4.23
C GLU A 54 7.55 -5.12 4.48
N GLN A 55 7.56 -4.13 3.57
CA GLN A 55 8.47 -2.98 3.65
C GLN A 55 7.83 -1.72 4.24
N ILE A 56 6.52 -1.52 4.02
CA ILE A 56 5.81 -0.28 4.36
C ILE A 56 4.91 -0.53 5.57
N LYS A 57 5.06 0.29 6.61
CA LYS A 57 4.28 0.17 7.85
C LYS A 57 2.83 0.64 7.68
N ASP A 58 2.63 1.76 7.00
CA ASP A 58 1.31 2.34 6.73
C ASP A 58 1.10 2.44 5.21
N LEU A 59 0.47 1.41 4.66
CA LEU A 59 0.25 1.24 3.23
C LEU A 59 -1.22 1.44 2.91
N ARG A 60 -1.52 2.31 1.94
CA ARG A 60 -2.86 2.45 1.35
C ARG A 60 -2.81 2.15 -0.14
N LEU A 61 -3.22 0.92 -0.47
CA LEU A 61 -3.32 0.44 -1.84
C LEU A 61 -4.45 1.13 -2.62
N PRO A 62 -4.42 1.10 -3.96
CA PRO A 62 -5.52 1.59 -4.76
C PRO A 62 -6.71 0.65 -4.62
N VAL A 63 -7.77 1.16 -3.99
CA VAL A 63 -9.05 0.45 -3.87
C VAL A 63 -9.77 0.53 -5.22
N MET A 64 -9.96 -0.61 -5.87
CA MET A 64 -11.04 -0.74 -6.86
C MET A 64 -12.31 -0.99 -6.05
N ASN A 65 -13.36 -0.20 -6.25
CA ASN A 65 -14.66 -0.37 -5.58
C ASN A 65 -15.28 -1.73 -5.91
N ASN A 66 -14.82 -2.80 -5.27
CA ASN A 66 -15.58 -4.01 -5.07
C ASN A 66 -15.29 -4.52 -3.65
N TYR A 67 -16.36 -4.86 -2.98
CA TYR A 67 -16.55 -4.95 -1.54
C TYR A 67 -15.70 -6.01 -0.78
N GLU A 68 -14.63 -6.54 -1.38
CA GLU A 68 -14.02 -7.82 -0.95
C GLU A 68 -12.49 -7.83 -0.75
N ASP A 69 -11.77 -6.72 -0.79
CA ASP A 69 -10.30 -6.71 -0.54
C ASP A 69 -9.95 -6.45 0.96
N PHE A 70 -10.77 -6.99 1.88
CA PHE A 70 -10.62 -6.84 3.34
C PHE A 70 -9.90 -8.05 3.97
N ASP A 71 -8.85 -8.58 3.34
CA ASP A 71 -8.15 -9.79 3.85
C ASP A 71 -6.63 -9.61 4.10
N TYR A 72 -6.13 -8.36 4.18
CA TYR A 72 -4.72 -8.11 4.53
C TYR A 72 -4.51 -7.09 5.65
N LEU A 73 -5.53 -6.86 6.48
CA LEU A 73 -5.28 -6.27 7.79
C LEU A 73 -5.00 -7.43 8.74
N ASP A 74 -3.72 -7.60 9.06
CA ASP A 74 -3.26 -8.45 10.15
C ASP A 74 -4.00 -7.98 11.40
N PHE A 75 -5.00 -8.76 11.78
CA PHE A 75 -5.79 -8.55 12.97
C PHE A 75 -4.92 -9.01 14.14
N ASP A 76 -3.99 -8.16 14.58
CA ASP A 76 -3.64 -8.10 16.01
C ASP A 76 -4.88 -7.53 16.71
N ASN A 77 -5.88 -8.42 16.82
CA ASN A 77 -7.24 -8.21 17.28
C ASN A 77 -7.28 -8.23 18.81
N ASP A 78 -6.51 -7.36 19.43
CA ASP A 78 -6.77 -6.97 20.80
C ASP A 78 -7.39 -5.57 20.76
N PHE A 79 -8.71 -5.54 21.02
CA PHE A 79 -9.50 -4.40 21.53
C PHE A 79 -10.50 -3.74 20.56
N TYR A 80 -11.77 -4.13 20.67
CA TYR A 80 -12.82 -3.37 21.37
C TYR A 80 -14.20 -3.92 20.95
N ASP A 81 -14.91 -4.57 21.87
CA ASP A 81 -16.34 -4.88 21.69
C ASP A 81 -17.15 -3.65 22.13
N PRO A 82 -17.86 -2.95 21.23
CA PRO A 82 -18.67 -1.79 21.57
C PRO A 82 -20.05 -2.15 22.17
N TYR A 83 -20.30 -3.41 22.53
CA TYR A 83 -21.59 -3.87 23.09
C TYR A 83 -21.54 -4.45 24.52
N ASP A 84 -20.53 -4.11 25.32
CA ASP A 84 -20.58 -4.28 26.79
C ASP A 84 -21.22 -3.05 27.48
#